data_AF-A0A7J9ABB4-F1
#
_entry.id   AF-A0A7J9ABB4-F1
#
_cell.length_a   1.000
_cell.length_b   1.000
_cell.length_c   1.000
_cell.angle_alpha   90.00
_cell.angle_beta   90.00
_cell.angle_gamma   90.00
#
_symmetry.space_group_name_H-M   'P 1'
#
loop_
_entity.id
_entity.type
_entity.pdbx_description
1 polymer ?
#
loop_
_entity_poly.entity_id
_entity_poly.type
_entity_poly.pdbx_seq_one_letter_code
_entity_poly.pdbx_strand_id
1 'polypeptide(L)'
;MHDWDDEECIKILKKCREAIPEDKGKVIIVEAVLEEDKEGDELGAVGLMLDMTMMALTNKGKERTLKEWSYVLRQSGFTRFNVKPIRAVQSVIEAYP
;
A
#
# COMPACT_ATOMS: atom_id res chain seq x y z
N MET A 1 7.15 -0.08 1.25
CA MET A 1 6.21 0.62 2.15
C MET A 1 5.75 -0.27 3.28
N HIS A 2 5.67 -1.59 3.07
CA HIS A 2 5.39 -2.54 4.14
C HIS A 2 6.40 -2.55 5.30
N ASP A 3 7.61 -2.01 5.15
CA ASP A 3 8.64 -1.99 6.21
C ASP A 3 8.34 -0.98 7.34
N TRP A 4 7.40 -0.06 7.11
CA TRP A 4 7.17 1.12 7.94
C TRP A 4 5.75 1.11 8.51
N ASP A 5 5.57 1.72 9.68
CA ASP A 5 4.23 1.99 10.22
C ASP A 5 3.49 3.07 9.42
N ASP A 6 2.23 3.34 9.78
CA ASP A 6 1.41 4.31 9.05
C ASP A 6 1.94 5.74 9.16
N GLU A 7 2.54 6.13 10.29
CA GLU A 7 3.06 7.48 10.50
C GLU A 7 4.28 7.74 9.60
N GLU A 8 5.21 6.78 9.57
CA GLU A 8 6.40 6.80 8.72
C GLU A 8 6.02 6.73 7.23
N CYS A 9 5.06 5.87 6.88
CA CYS A 9 4.52 5.80 5.52
C CYS A 9 3.97 7.16 5.05
N ILE A 10 3.16 7.81 5.90
CA ILE A 10 2.58 9.12 5.58
C ILE A 10 3.67 10.18 5.36
N LYS A 11 4.73 10.18 6.18
CA LYS A 11 5.86 11.12 6.02
C LYS A 11 6.56 10.92 4.69
N ILE A 12 6.86 9.67 4.31
CA ILE A 12 7.51 9.32 3.03
C ILE A 12 6.62 9.74 1.86
N LEU A 13 5.34 9.39 1.91
CA LEU A 13 4.40 9.63 0.83
C LEU A 13 4.10 11.12 0.61
N LYS A 14 4.09 11.94 1.68
CA LYS A 14 4.04 13.40 1.56
C LYS A 14 5.24 13.94 0.77
N LYS A 15 6.45 13.42 1.02
CA LYS A 15 7.64 13.80 0.26
C LYS A 15 7.58 13.36 -1.19
N CYS A 16 7.06 12.16 -1.46
CA CYS A 16 6.82 11.72 -2.83
C CYS A 16 5.81 12.62 -3.55
N ARG A 17 4.73 13.04 -2.87
CA ARG A 17 3.73 13.97 -3.43
C ARG A 17 4.35 15.34 -3.75
N GLU A 18 5.14 15.90 -2.85
CA GLU A 18 5.85 17.18 -3.05
C GLU A 18 6.83 17.14 -4.24
N ALA A 19 7.36 15.96 -4.57
CA ALA A 19 8.34 15.78 -5.63
C ALA A 19 7.75 15.62 -7.05
N ILE A 20 6.42 15.47 -7.19
CA ILE A 20 5.75 15.26 -8.47
C ILE A 20 4.89 16.46 -8.89
N PRO A 21 4.70 16.74 -10.19
CA PRO A 21 3.81 17.80 -10.66
C PRO A 21 2.35 17.52 -10.30
N GLU A 22 1.60 18.54 -9.87
CA GLU A 22 0.18 18.39 -9.49
C GLU A 22 -0.73 17.98 -10.66
N ASP A 23 -0.42 18.40 -11.89
CA ASP A 23 -1.29 18.24 -13.06
C ASP A 23 -1.15 16.89 -13.77
N LYS A 24 0.04 16.25 -13.67
CA LYS A 24 0.38 15.04 -14.45
C LYS A 24 1.15 13.98 -13.64
N GLY A 25 1.57 14.30 -12.43
CA GLY A 25 2.32 13.38 -11.57
C GLY A 25 1.45 12.25 -11.03
N LYS A 26 2.08 11.12 -10.74
CA LYS A 26 1.52 10.07 -9.89
C LYS A 26 2.63 9.33 -9.16
N VAL A 27 2.32 8.83 -7.97
CA VAL A 27 3.18 7.89 -7.24
C VAL A 27 2.68 6.48 -7.51
N ILE A 28 3.60 5.59 -7.85
CA ILE A 28 3.32 4.16 -8.06
C ILE A 28 3.88 3.39 -6.88
N ILE A 29 3.03 2.58 -6.25
CA ILE A 29 3.38 1.71 -5.13
C ILE A 29 3.04 0.28 -5.56
N VAL A 30 3.92 -0.68 -5.28
CA VAL A 30 3.72 -2.10 -5.61
C VAL A 30 3.85 -2.90 -4.33
N GLU A 31 2.72 -3.37 -3.81
CA GLU A 31 2.63 -3.99 -2.47
C GLU A 31 1.54 -5.05 -2.44
N ALA A 32 1.64 -6.00 -1.50
CA ALA A 32 0.52 -6.89 -1.24
C ALA A 32 -0.62 -6.08 -0.60
N VAL A 33 -1.82 -6.20 -1.15
CA VAL A 33 -3.02 -5.55 -0.62
C VAL A 33 -3.90 -6.63 -0.07
N LEU A 34 -4.05 -6.65 1.26
CA LEU A 34 -4.87 -7.64 1.93
C LEU A 34 -6.35 -7.34 1.62
N GLU A 35 -7.09 -8.39 1.27
CA GLU A 35 -8.53 -8.32 1.04
C GLU A 35 -9.25 -9.12 2.13
N GLU A 36 -10.13 -8.45 2.88
CA GLU A 36 -10.81 -9.04 4.04
C GLU A 36 -11.85 -10.12 3.64
N ASP A 37 -12.35 -10.08 2.39
CA ASP A 37 -13.52 -10.86 1.96
C ASP A 37 -13.27 -11.87 0.81
N LYS A 38 -12.01 -12.23 0.52
CA LYS A 38 -11.67 -13.21 -0.53
C LYS A 38 -11.35 -14.60 0.04
N GLU A 39 -12.38 -15.28 0.54
CA GLU A 39 -12.26 -16.70 0.85
C GLU A 39 -12.00 -17.52 -0.44
N GLY A 40 -10.90 -18.28 -0.46
CA GLY A 40 -10.59 -19.22 -1.55
C GLY A 40 -9.62 -18.74 -2.64
N ASP A 41 -9.03 -17.54 -2.51
CA ASP A 41 -7.95 -17.08 -3.39
C ASP A 41 -6.58 -17.58 -2.88
N GLU A 42 -5.90 -18.44 -3.66
CA GLU A 42 -4.56 -18.94 -3.31
C GLU A 42 -3.56 -17.80 -3.05
N LEU A 43 -3.69 -16.66 -3.74
CA LEU A 43 -2.83 -15.50 -3.53
C LEU A 43 -3.12 -14.77 -2.22
N GLY A 44 -4.37 -14.85 -1.71
CA GLY A 44 -4.76 -14.28 -0.42
C GLY A 44 -4.02 -14.94 0.75
N ALA A 45 -3.89 -16.27 0.71
CA ALA A 45 -3.12 -17.01 1.73
C ALA A 45 -1.63 -16.61 1.74
N VAL A 46 -1.05 -16.35 0.57
CA VAL A 46 0.33 -15.86 0.47
C VAL A 46 0.47 -14.44 1.01
N GLY A 47 -0.51 -13.56 0.76
CA GLY A 47 -0.54 -12.21 1.35
C GLY A 47 -0.53 -12.24 2.89
N LEU A 48 -1.33 -13.10 3.50
CA LEU A 48 -1.33 -13.28 4.96
C LEU A 48 0.00 -13.86 5.49
N MET A 49 0.63 -14.77 4.75
CA MET A 49 1.97 -15.28 5.10
C MET A 49 3.02 -14.17 5.05
N LEU A 50 2.94 -13.26 4.08
CA LEU A 50 3.82 -12.09 4.00
C LEU A 50 3.60 -11.16 5.19
N ASP A 51 2.35 -10.91 5.59
CA ASP A 51 2.04 -10.08 6.76
C ASP A 51 2.63 -10.67 8.06
N MET A 52 2.48 -11.98 8.26
CA MET A 52 3.13 -12.69 9.37
C MET A 52 4.66 -12.58 9.31
N THR A 53 5.23 -12.61 8.12
CA THR A 53 6.68 -12.45 7.92
C THR A 53 7.12 -11.04 8.30
N MET A 54 6.37 -10.01 7.93
CA MET A 54 6.63 -8.63 8.33
C MET A 54 6.57 -8.47 9.85
N MET A 55 5.57 -9.07 10.49
CA MET A 55 5.45 -9.10 11.95
C MET A 55 6.64 -9.79 12.64
N ALA A 56 7.17 -10.86 12.05
CA ALA A 56 8.28 -11.63 12.62
C ALA A 56 9.66 -10.98 12.41
N LEU A 57 9.85 -10.30 11.28
CA LEU A 57 11.18 -9.83 10.84
C LEU A 57 11.38 -8.32 10.98
N THR A 58 10.32 -7.55 11.25
CA THR A 58 10.39 -6.10 11.35
C THR A 58 9.76 -5.63 12.67
N ASN A 59 10.16 -4.45 13.15
CA ASN A 59 9.60 -3.91 14.39
C ASN A 59 8.19 -3.31 14.21
N LYS A 60 7.85 -2.89 12.99
CA LYS A 60 6.69 -2.02 12.70
C LYS A 60 6.05 -2.29 11.33
N GLY A 61 6.64 -3.15 10.52
CA GLY A 61 6.16 -3.44 9.19
C GLY A 61 4.90 -4.29 9.20
N LYS A 62 4.08 -4.10 8.18
CA LYS A 62 2.84 -4.84 7.94
C LYS A 62 2.44 -4.77 6.48
N GLU A 63 1.78 -5.80 6.01
CA GLU A 63 0.96 -5.68 4.82
C GLU A 63 -0.33 -4.92 5.17
N ARG A 64 -0.91 -4.22 4.21
CA ARG A 64 -2.06 -3.33 4.47
C ARG A 64 -3.28 -3.75 3.69
N THR A 65 -4.44 -3.62 4.33
CA THR A 65 -5.71 -3.77 3.63
C THR A 65 -5.98 -2.59 2.70
N LEU A 66 -6.92 -2.74 1.76
CA LEU A 66 -7.36 -1.62 0.91
C LEU A 66 -7.84 -0.41 1.73
N LYS A 67 -8.48 -0.67 2.88
CA LYS A 67 -8.99 0.37 3.78
C LYS A 67 -7.85 1.15 4.44
N GLU A 68 -6.81 0.46 4.88
CA GLU A 68 -5.61 1.09 5.45
C GLU A 68 -4.82 1.88 4.40
N TRP A 69 -4.69 1.34 3.18
CA TRP A 69 -4.11 2.07 2.06
C TRP A 69 -4.87 3.37 1.75
N SER A 70 -6.20 3.32 1.73
CA SER A 70 -7.05 4.50 1.56
C SER A 70 -6.77 5.55 2.65
N TYR A 71 -6.61 5.12 3.90
CA TYR A 71 -6.29 6.02 5.01
C TYR A 71 -4.91 6.67 4.81
N VAL A 72 -3.85 5.88 4.63
CA VAL A 72 -2.47 6.36 4.49
C VAL A 72 -2.33 7.33 3.31
N LEU A 73 -2.91 7.01 2.15
CA LEU A 73 -2.84 7.86 0.95
C LEU A 73 -3.56 9.20 1.15
N ARG A 74 -4.76 9.20 1.75
CA ARG A 74 -5.49 10.45 2.03
C ARG A 74 -4.77 11.32 3.04
N GLN A 75 -4.23 10.74 4.11
CA GLN A 75 -3.43 11.48 5.10
C GLN A 75 -2.13 12.04 4.52
N SER A 76 -1.64 11.44 3.42
CA SER A 76 -0.49 11.90 2.66
C SER A 76 -0.81 13.00 1.65
N GLY A 77 -2.10 13.36 1.50
CA GLY A 77 -2.57 14.43 0.63
C GLY A 77 -2.97 13.99 -0.78
N PHE A 78 -2.94 12.70 -1.11
CA PHE A 78 -3.43 12.23 -2.41
C PHE A 78 -4.96 12.28 -2.46
N THR A 79 -5.51 12.86 -3.53
CA THR A 79 -6.97 13.05 -3.68
C THR A 79 -7.66 11.84 -4.28
N ARG A 80 -6.95 11.10 -5.15
CA ARG A 80 -7.46 9.92 -5.84
C ARG A 80 -6.40 8.83 -5.86
N PHE A 81 -6.84 7.58 -5.80
CA PHE A 81 -5.98 6.44 -6.07
C PHE A 81 -6.76 5.30 -6.74
N ASN A 82 -6.03 4.46 -7.48
CA ASN A 82 -6.54 3.22 -8.05
C ASN A 82 -5.67 2.07 -7.55
N VAL A 83 -6.28 0.92 -7.26
CA VAL A 83 -5.56 -0.33 -6.98
C VAL A 83 -5.85 -1.30 -8.12
N LYS A 84 -4.80 -1.78 -8.78
CA LYS A 84 -4.88 -2.70 -9.91
C LYS A 84 -4.23 -4.02 -9.52
N PRO A 85 -4.97 -5.12 -9.41
CA PRO A 85 -4.36 -6.43 -9.27
C PRO A 85 -3.55 -6.76 -10.52
N ILE A 86 -2.44 -7.45 -10.33
CA ILE A 86 -1.59 -7.99 -11.41
C ILE A 86 -1.47 -9.51 -11.24
N ARG A 87 -0.81 -10.21 -12.17
CA ARG A 87 -0.57 -11.66 -12.06
C ARG A 87 0.55 -11.97 -11.06
N ALA A 88 0.41 -11.46 -9.83
CA ALA A 88 1.33 -11.64 -8.72
C ALA A 88 0.57 -11.42 -7.39
N VAL A 89 1.21 -11.72 -6.25
CA VAL A 89 0.67 -11.44 -4.91
C VAL A 89 0.49 -9.94 -4.68
N GLN A 90 1.38 -9.14 -5.27
CA GLN A 90 1.31 -7.68 -5.19
C GLN A 90 0.22 -7.11 -6.11
N SER A 91 -0.27 -5.94 -5.74
CA SER A 91 -1.06 -5.05 -6.59
C SER A 91 -0.28 -3.78 -6.91
N VAL A 92 -0.65 -3.11 -8.00
CA VAL A 92 -0.13 -1.78 -8.34
C VAL A 92 -1.11 -0.73 -7.84
N ILE A 93 -0.67 0.12 -6.94
CA ILE A 93 -1.42 1.27 -6.43
C ILE A 93 -0.91 2.52 -7.16
N GLU A 94 -1.82 3.21 -7.84
CA GLU A 94 -1.56 4.50 -8.49
C GLU A 94 -2.17 5.61 -7.64
N ALA A 95 -1.35 6.48 -7.06
CA ALA A 95 -1.80 7.62 -6.25
C ALA A 95 -1.59 8.95 -6.98
N TYR A 96 -2.62 9.79 -7.02
CA TYR A 96 -2.66 11.05 -7.76
C TYR A 96 -2.76 12.24 -6.78
N PRO A 97 -1.98 13.32 -6.98
CA PRO A 97 -1.89 14.48 -6.07
C PRO A 97 -3.21 15.08 -5.58
#